data_AF-A0A965TUS8-F1
#
_entry.id   AF-A0A965TUS8-F1
#
_cell.length_a   1.000
_cell.length_b   1.000
_cell.length_c   1.000
_cell.angle_alpha   90.00
_cell.angle_beta   90.00
_cell.angle_gamma   90.00
#
_symmetry.space_group_name_H-M   'P 1'
#
loop_
_entity.id
_entity.type
_entity.pdbx_description
1 polymer ?
#
loop_
_entity_poly.entity_id
_entity_poly.type
_entity_poly.pdbx_seq_one_letter_code
_entity_poly.pdbx_strand_id
1 'polypeptide(L)' 'MNIEQQILDSEYDIMYNHLTVRSTLSSFSIEEIESELHHLLIYQGQDWVGRGELKNAEIQGHVYAYQIFIKRYKDSHSL' A
#
# COMPACT_ATOMS: atom_id res chain seq x y z
N MET A 1 21.32 -5.14 -6.76
CA MET A 1 19.98 -4.86 -6.21
C MET A 1 19.78 -5.77 -5.02
N ASN A 2 19.39 -5.24 -3.86
CA ASN A 2 19.22 -6.06 -2.66
C ASN A 2 17.87 -6.80 -2.72
N ILE A 3 17.78 -7.98 -2.10
CA ILE A 3 16.57 -8.84 -2.17
C ILE A 3 15.35 -8.15 -1.54
N GLU A 4 15.56 -7.35 -0.51
CA GLU A 4 14.55 -6.51 0.14
C GLU A 4 13.99 -5.49 -0.86
N GLN A 5 14.83 -4.85 -1.67
CA GLN A 5 14.36 -3.90 -2.67
C GLN A 5 13.51 -4.59 -3.74
N GLN A 6 13.92 -5.79 -4.18
CA GLN A 6 13.15 -6.60 -5.13
C GLN A 6 11.77 -6.96 -4.58
N ILE A 7 11.70 -7.36 -3.31
CA ILE A 7 10.44 -7.66 -2.64
C ILE A 7 9.58 -6.40 -2.54
N LEU A 8 10.15 -5.29 -2.08
CA LEU A 8 9.43 -4.02 -1.97
C LEU A 8 8.83 -3.58 -3.30
N ASP A 9 9.64 -3.57 -4.37
CA ASP A 9 9.20 -3.13 -5.70
C ASP A 9 8.08 -4.06 -6.23
N SER A 10 8.25 -5.37 -6.07
CA SER A 10 7.24 -6.35 -6.49
C SER A 10 5.92 -6.19 -5.74
N GLU A 11 5.98 -6.04 -4.42
CA GLU A 11 4.80 -5.90 -3.56
C GLU A 11 4.10 -4.56 -3.78
N TYR A 12 4.87 -3.50 -4.04
CA TYR A 12 4.33 -2.22 -4.48
C TYR A 12 3.54 -2.37 -5.78
N ASP A 13 4.12 -2.97 -6.82
CA ASP A 13 3.46 -3.10 -8.13
C ASP A 13 2.19 -3.96 -8.05
N ILE A 14 2.26 -5.08 -7.32
CA ILE A 14 1.10 -5.96 -7.10
C ILE A 14 -0.03 -5.20 -6.41
N MET A 15 0.28 -4.53 -5.29
CA MET A 15 -0.74 -3.82 -4.50
C MET A 15 -1.30 -2.60 -5.26
N TYR A 16 -0.45 -1.85 -5.95
CA TYR A 16 -0.88 -0.68 -6.72
C TYR A 16 -1.83 -1.09 -7.87
N ASN A 17 -1.50 -2.18 -8.58
CA ASN A 17 -2.38 -2.73 -9.61
C ASN A 17 -3.70 -3.22 -9.02
N HIS A 18 -3.66 -3.89 -7.87
CA HIS A 18 -4.87 -4.32 -7.16
C HIS A 18 -5.79 -3.15 -6.80
N LEU A 19 -5.24 -2.08 -6.21
CA LEU A 19 -5.99 -0.86 -5.88
C LEU A 19 -6.57 -0.18 -7.12
N THR A 20 -5.78 -0.13 -8.21
CA THR A 20 -6.22 0.43 -9.49
C THR A 20 -7.39 -0.36 -10.08
N VAL A 21 -7.37 -1.69 -10.00
CA VAL A 21 -8.50 -2.51 -10.44
C VAL A 21 -9.72 -2.28 -9.53
N ARG A 22 -9.53 -2.27 -8.21
CA ARG A 22 -10.61 -1.98 -7.25
C ARG A 22 -11.28 -0.63 -7.50
N SER A 23 -10.53 0.38 -7.91
CA SER A 23 -11.05 1.73 -8.17
C SER A 23 -12.00 1.80 -9.37
N THR A 24 -12.06 0.76 -10.20
CA THR A 24 -13.00 0.67 -11.33
C THR A 24 -14.36 0.08 -10.93
N LEU A 25 -14.47 -0.47 -9.72
CA LEU A 25 -15.70 -1.07 -9.21
C LEU A 25 -16.68 0.02 -8.78
N SER A 26 -17.97 -0.19 -9.03
CA SER A 26 -19.02 0.77 -8.64
C SER A 26 -19.19 0.93 -7.13
N SER A 27 -18.69 -0.04 -6.35
CA SER A 27 -18.71 -0.02 -4.88
C SER A 27 -17.45 0.59 -4.27
N PHE A 28 -16.54 1.14 -5.09
CA PHE A 28 -15.29 1.69 -4.60
C PHE A 28 -15.52 2.93 -3.71
N SER A 29 -14.90 2.93 -2.53
CA SER A 29 -14.80 4.08 -1.64
C SER A 29 -13.33 4.38 -1.35
N ILE A 30 -12.95 5.64 -1.55
CA ILE A 30 -11.59 6.07 -1.22
C ILE A 30 -11.36 6.07 0.30
N GLU A 31 -12.41 6.33 1.08
CA GLU A 31 -12.39 6.32 2.54
C GLU A 31 -12.10 4.92 3.09
N GLU A 32 -12.62 3.87 2.44
CA GLU A 32 -12.27 2.48 2.78
C GLU A 32 -10.77 2.22 2.57
N ILE A 33 -10.19 2.67 1.46
CA ILE A 33 -8.75 2.53 1.18
C ILE A 33 -7.90 3.29 2.20
N GLU A 34 -8.35 4.48 2.63
CA GLU A 34 -7.67 5.24 3.70
C GLU A 34 -7.74 4.52 5.05
N SER A 35 -8.88 3.92 5.37
CA SER A 35 -9.03 3.11 6.58
C SER A 35 -8.15 1.86 6.55
N GLU A 36 -8.07 1.17 5.41
CA GLU A 36 -7.16 0.04 5.20
C GLU A 36 -5.69 0.44 5.42
N LEU A 37 -5.25 1.56 4.84
CA LEU A 37 -3.90 2.10 5.07
C LEU A 37 -3.67 2.41 6.55
N HIS A 38 -4.63 3.02 7.23
CA HIS A 38 -4.51 3.32 8.66
C HIS A 38 -4.27 2.05 9.49
N HIS A 39 -5.02 0.98 9.20
CA HIS A 39 -4.82 -0.32 9.85
C HIS A 39 -3.45 -0.93 9.52
N LEU A 40 -2.99 -0.81 8.27
CA LEU A 40 -1.68 -1.30 7.85
C LEU A 40 -0.54 -0.57 8.58
N LEU A 41 -0.67 0.75 8.76
CA LEU A 41 0.32 1.56 9.50
C LEU A 41 0.33 1.21 11.00
N ILE A 42 -0.81 0.92 11.61
CA ILE A 42 -0.85 0.38 12.98
C ILE A 42 -0.15 -0.98 13.02
N TYR A 43 -0.45 -1.87 12.07
CA TYR A 43 0.16 -3.19 11.98
C TYR A 43 1.68 -3.12 11.76
N GLN A 44 2.17 -2.11 11.05
CA GLN A 44 3.59 -1.82 10.87
C GLN A 44 4.22 -1.23 12.14
N GLY A 45 3.59 -0.20 12.72
CA GLY A 45 4.07 0.54 13.90
C GLY A 45 4.01 -0.24 15.21
N GLN A 46 3.36 -1.41 15.23
CA GLN A 46 3.43 -2.36 16.35
C GLN A 46 4.83 -2.99 16.54
N ASP A 47 5.83 -2.59 15.74
CA ASP A 47 7.25 -2.92 15.87
C ASP A 47 7.47 -4.36 16.35
N TRP A 48 7.03 -5.30 15.52
CA TRP A 48 7.29 -6.71 15.76
C TRP A 48 8.75 -6.96 15.42
N VAL A 49 9.62 -6.79 16.42
CA VAL A 49 11.08 -6.99 16.43
C VAL A 49 11.54 -8.32 15.77
N GLY A 50 10.63 -9.25 15.46
CA GLY A 50 10.90 -10.54 14.82
C GLY A 50 10.47 -10.71 13.35
N ARG A 51 9.95 -9.69 12.65
CA ARG A 51 9.48 -9.87 11.24
C ARG A 51 10.61 -10.04 10.21
N GLY A 52 11.80 -9.53 10.52
CA GLY A 52 12.96 -9.57 9.63
C GLY A 52 12.81 -8.64 8.42
N GLU A 53 13.93 -8.33 7.79
CA GLU A 53 14.03 -7.31 6.73
C GLU A 53 13.14 -7.59 5.50
N LEU A 54 12.96 -8.87 5.14
CA LEU A 54 12.13 -9.25 3.99
C LEU A 54 10.65 -8.95 4.20
N LYS A 55 10.12 -9.24 5.40
CA LYS A 55 8.71 -8.96 5.70
C LYS A 55 8.46 -7.47 5.89
N ASN A 56 9.46 -6.74 6.41
CA ASN A 56 9.43 -5.28 6.45
C ASN A 56 9.36 -4.70 5.03
N ALA A 57 10.16 -5.20 4.11
CA ALA A 57 10.12 -4.78 2.71
C ALA A 57 8.76 -5.04 2.06
N GLU A 58 8.15 -6.21 2.31
CA GLU A 58 6.82 -6.57 1.81
C GLU A 58 5.75 -5.57 2.27
N ILE A 59 5.68 -5.33 3.59
CA ILE A 59 4.72 -4.40 4.19
C ILE A 59 4.97 -2.97 3.68
N GLN A 60 6.23 -2.57 3.56
CA GLN A 60 6.59 -1.23 3.08
C GLN A 60 6.16 -1.00 1.63
N GLY A 61 6.27 -2.03 0.78
CA GLY A 61 5.77 -1.99 -0.61
C GLY A 61 4.27 -1.71 -0.65
N HIS A 62 3.48 -2.42 0.17
CA HIS A 62 2.04 -2.17 0.28
C HIS A 62 1.75 -0.76 0.77
N VAL A 63 2.38 -0.31 1.86
CA VAL A 63 2.19 1.05 2.40
C VAL A 63 2.42 2.11 1.33
N TYR A 64 3.50 2.00 0.55
CA TYR A 64 3.77 2.93 -0.53
C TYR A 64 2.71 2.88 -1.64
N ALA A 65 2.24 1.68 -2.01
CA ALA A 65 1.19 1.54 -3.01
C ALA A 65 -0.11 2.26 -2.58
N TYR A 66 -0.54 2.06 -1.33
CA TYR A 66 -1.70 2.76 -0.76
C TYR A 66 -1.50 4.28 -0.78
N GLN A 67 -0.37 4.77 -0.27
CA GLN A 67 -0.09 6.22 -0.19
C GLN A 67 -0.09 6.89 -1.58
N ILE A 68 0.58 6.29 -2.55
CA ILE A 68 0.66 6.83 -3.91
C ILE A 68 -0.69 6.75 -4.61
N PHE A 69 -1.42 5.65 -4.46
CA PHE A 69 -2.75 5.49 -5.03
C PHE A 69 -3.72 6.55 -4.47
N ILE A 70 -3.81 6.71 -3.15
CA ILE A 70 -4.69 7.69 -2.51
C ILE A 70 -4.36 9.10 -2.99
N LYS A 71 -3.07 9.47 -3.01
CA LYS A 71 -2.64 10.77 -3.50
C LYS A 71 -3.12 11.02 -4.93
N ARG A 72 -2.81 10.11 -5.86
CA ARG A 72 -3.16 10.27 -7.27
C ARG A 72 -4.66 10.31 -7.50
N TYR A 73 -5.40 9.48 -6.77
CA TYR A 73 -6.86 9.47 -6.83
C TYR A 73 -7.43 10.81 -6.37
N LYS A 74 -6.97 11.35 -5.23
CA LYS A 74 -7.44 12.66 -4.75
C LYS A 74 -7.05 13.79 -5.68
N ASP A 75 -5.82 13.78 -6.22
CA ASP A 75 -5.37 14.79 -7.18
C ASP A 75 -6.23 14.79 -8.46
N SER A 76 -6.70 13.62 -8.93
CA SER A 76 -7.54 13.53 -10.14
C SER A 76 -9.01 13.88 -9.91
N HIS A 77 -9.47 13.89 -8.65
CA HIS A 77 -10.86 14.17 -8.27
C HIS A 77 -11.05 15.52 -7.55
N SER A 78 -9.95 16.16 -7.16
CA SER A 78 -9.95 17.53 -6.65
C SER A 78 -9.82 18.47 -7.85
N LEU A 79 -10.97 18.85 -8.43
CA LEU A 79 -11.06 19.95 -9.40
C LEU A 79 -10.81 21.30 -8.71
#